data_AF-L2FZ56-F1
#
_entry.id   AF-L2FZ56-F1
#
_cell.length_a   1.000
_cell.length_b   1.000
_cell.length_c   1.000
_cell.angle_alpha   90.00
_cell.angle_beta   90.00
_cell.angle_gamma   90.00
#
_symmetry.space_group_name_H-M   'P 1'
#
loop_
_entity.id
_entity.type
_entity.pdbx_description
1 polymer ?
#
loop_
_entity_poly.entity_id
_entity_poly.type
_entity_poly.pdbx_seq_one_letter_code
_entity_poly.pdbx_strand_id
1 'polypeptide(L)'
;MDAAVGRHHEVQQSAYLYPTSGASDDYAFSRHFSDPSLSKIHGFTVEFGFGNEEVDCPFYPTAQQYHDNMLETNAGFMEYLLAASEIGVAEDDIQNYHKS
;
A
#
# COMPACT_ATOMS: atom_id res chain seq x y z
N MET A 1 3.68 2.16 12.93
CA MET A 1 2.21 2.20 13.06
C MET A 1 1.81 0.89 13.67
N ASP A 2 1.13 0.92 14.82
CA ASP A 2 0.65 -0.30 15.45
C ASP A 2 -0.64 -0.76 14.76
N ALA A 3 -0.63 -2.00 14.28
CA ALA A 3 -1.75 -2.60 13.57
C ALA A 3 -2.78 -3.20 14.56
N ALA A 4 -3.92 -3.65 14.03
CA ALA A 4 -5.05 -4.15 14.83
C ALA A 4 -4.69 -5.30 15.80
N VAL A 5 -3.64 -6.06 15.49
CA VAL A 5 -3.13 -7.19 16.29
C VAL A 5 -1.88 -6.84 17.11
N GLY A 6 -1.50 -5.55 17.18
CA GLY A 6 -0.35 -5.06 17.94
C GLY A 6 1.01 -5.23 17.25
N ARG A 7 1.05 -5.60 15.97
CA ARG A 7 2.28 -5.64 15.17
C ARG A 7 2.63 -4.25 14.67
N HIS A 8 3.92 -3.90 14.67
CA HIS A 8 4.40 -2.59 14.22
C HIS A 8 4.86 -2.66 12.77
N HIS A 9 4.33 -1.76 11.94
CA HIS A 9 4.80 -1.53 10.57
C HIS A 9 5.56 -0.21 10.47
N GLU A 10 6.69 -0.26 9.77
CA GLU A 10 7.50 0.91 9.42
C GLU A 10 7.08 1.48 8.06
N VAL A 11 7.00 2.80 7.97
CA VAL A 11 6.73 3.52 6.71
C VAL A 11 8.04 4.09 6.19
N GLN A 12 8.41 3.74 4.97
CA GLN A 12 9.63 4.23 4.32
C GLN A 12 9.49 4.24 2.79
N GLN A 13 10.36 4.97 2.10
CA GLN A 13 10.49 4.82 0.64
C GLN A 13 11.16 3.48 0.33
N SER A 14 10.64 2.76 -0.67
CA SER A 14 11.14 1.44 -1.08
C SER A 14 12.65 1.44 -1.40
N ALA A 15 13.15 2.53 -1.98
CA ALA A 15 14.57 2.71 -2.28
C ALA A 15 15.49 2.63 -1.05
N TYR A 16 14.98 2.91 0.16
CA TYR A 16 15.73 2.78 1.41
C TYR A 16 15.64 1.38 2.04
N LEU A 17 14.65 0.56 1.65
CA LEU A 17 14.58 -0.84 2.05
C LEU A 17 15.62 -1.66 1.27
N TYR A 18 15.51 -1.61 -0.06
CA TYR A 18 16.55 -2.01 -1.01
C TYR A 18 16.22 -1.40 -2.38
N PRO A 19 17.21 -0.84 -3.11
CA PRO A 19 16.95 -0.25 -4.42
C PRO A 19 16.37 -1.27 -5.40
N THR A 20 15.11 -1.07 -5.78
CA THR A 20 14.39 -1.85 -6.79
C THR A 20 13.80 -0.89 -7.80
N SER A 21 13.96 -1.18 -9.08
CA SER A 21 13.42 -0.37 -10.17
C SER A 21 12.30 -1.10 -10.89
N GLY A 22 11.30 -0.37 -11.37
CA GLY A 22 10.27 -0.93 -12.23
C GLY A 22 9.17 -1.66 -11.48
N ALA A 23 8.99 -1.34 -10.19
CA ALA A 23 7.83 -1.79 -9.44
C ALA A 23 6.55 -1.12 -9.98
N SER A 24 5.40 -1.74 -9.73
CA SER A 24 4.12 -1.28 -10.28
C SER A 24 3.72 0.12 -9.77
N ASP A 25 4.09 0.44 -8.53
CA ASP A 25 3.91 1.75 -7.91
C ASP A 25 4.80 2.83 -8.56
N ASP A 26 6.07 2.53 -8.88
CA ASP A 26 6.94 3.43 -9.65
C ASP A 26 6.34 3.78 -11.02
N TYR A 27 5.84 2.76 -11.73
CA TYR A 27 5.20 2.95 -13.04
C TYR A 27 3.90 3.77 -12.93
N ALA A 28 3.02 3.38 -12.00
CA ALA A 28 1.74 4.06 -11.80
C ALA A 28 1.94 5.53 -11.42
N PHE A 29 2.94 5.82 -10.58
CA PHE A 29 3.30 7.19 -10.25
C PHE A 29 3.90 7.90 -11.47
N SER A 30 4.90 7.35 -12.15
CA SER A 30 5.67 8.09 -13.16
C SER A 30 4.96 8.37 -14.50
N ARG A 31 3.86 7.68 -14.82
CA ARG A 31 3.13 7.87 -16.09
C ARG A 31 2.73 9.32 -16.38
N HIS A 32 2.39 10.11 -15.34
CA HIS A 32 2.01 11.52 -15.50
C HIS A 32 3.19 12.44 -15.87
N PHE A 33 4.45 12.02 -15.66
CA PHE A 33 5.62 12.75 -16.14
C PHE A 33 5.78 12.64 -17.66
N SER A 34 5.42 11.49 -18.23
CA SER A 34 5.50 11.25 -19.68
C SER A 34 4.28 11.81 -20.40
N ASP A 35 3.10 11.66 -19.81
CA ASP A 35 1.84 12.19 -20.32
C ASP A 35 1.12 12.98 -19.20
N PRO A 36 1.26 14.32 -19.18
CA PRO A 36 0.63 15.18 -18.17
C PRO A 36 -0.90 15.18 -18.19
N SER A 37 -1.54 14.58 -19.20
CA SER A 37 -3.01 14.42 -19.22
C SER A 37 -3.49 13.30 -18.30
N LEU A 38 -2.59 12.42 -17.85
CA LEU A 38 -2.90 11.32 -16.95
C LEU A 38 -2.94 11.79 -15.50
N SER A 39 -3.96 11.37 -14.75
CA SER A 39 -4.05 11.59 -13.31
C SER A 39 -2.82 11.08 -12.56
N LYS A 40 -2.44 11.81 -11.51
CA LYS A 40 -1.35 11.45 -10.61
C LYS A 40 -1.81 10.33 -9.67
N ILE A 41 -1.18 9.17 -9.72
CA ILE A 41 -1.49 8.04 -8.85
C ILE A 41 -0.47 7.98 -7.72
N HIS A 42 -0.95 8.07 -6.48
CA HIS A 42 -0.15 7.83 -5.27
C HIS A 42 -0.18 6.34 -4.93
N GLY A 43 0.83 5.60 -5.41
CA GLY A 43 0.98 4.17 -5.14
C GLY A 43 1.66 3.89 -3.80
N PHE A 44 1.19 2.85 -3.11
CA PHE A 44 1.79 2.34 -1.87
C PHE A 44 1.92 0.82 -1.97
N THR A 45 3.04 0.30 -1.49
CA THR A 45 3.25 -1.15 -1.34
C THR A 45 3.13 -1.50 0.13
N VAL A 46 2.24 -2.44 0.45
CA VAL A 46 2.05 -2.97 1.80
C VAL A 46 2.64 -4.37 1.88
N GLU A 47 3.79 -4.48 2.54
CA GLU A 47 4.37 -5.78 2.91
C GLU A 47 3.82 -6.20 4.27
N PHE A 48 3.26 -7.40 4.35
CA PHE A 48 2.61 -7.94 5.55
C PHE A 48 2.92 -9.41 5.72
N GLY A 49 2.58 -9.92 6.91
CA GLY A 49 2.91 -11.28 7.30
C GLY A 49 4.34 -11.40 7.82
N PHE A 50 4.56 -12.46 8.59
CA PHE A 50 5.86 -12.83 9.13
C PHE A 50 6.10 -14.29 8.74
N GLY A 51 7.38 -14.66 8.60
CA GLY A 51 7.75 -16.02 8.24
C GLY A 51 7.12 -17.04 9.18
N ASN A 52 6.57 -18.10 8.59
CA ASN A 52 6.18 -19.28 9.34
C ASN A 52 7.40 -20.20 9.54
N GLU A 53 7.68 -20.57 10.78
CA GLU A 53 8.77 -21.49 11.14
C GLU A 53 8.29 -22.94 11.34
N GLU A 54 6.98 -23.20 11.26
CA GLU A 54 6.37 -24.53 11.46
C GLU A 54 6.40 -25.42 10.20
N VAL A 55 6.74 -24.84 9.03
CA VAL A 55 6.75 -25.54 7.74
C VAL A 55 7.95 -25.09 6.89
N ASP A 56 8.35 -25.92 5.92
CA ASP A 56 9.55 -25.67 5.08
C ASP A 56 9.50 -24.38 4.26
N CYS A 57 8.31 -23.87 3.95
CA CYS A 57 8.14 -22.64 3.19
C CYS A 57 7.60 -21.53 4.10
N PRO A 58 8.41 -20.51 4.44
CA PRO A 58 8.02 -19.47 5.39
C PRO A 58 6.88 -18.59 4.91
N PHE A 59 6.49 -18.67 3.64
CA PHE A 59 5.38 -17.93 3.06
C PHE A 59 4.01 -18.58 3.28
N TYR A 60 3.94 -19.80 3.81
CA TYR A 60 2.66 -20.41 4.20
C TYR A 60 2.34 -20.07 5.65
N PRO A 61 1.35 -19.20 5.94
CA PRO A 61 1.05 -18.81 7.31
C PRO A 61 0.44 -19.99 8.10
N THR A 62 0.63 -19.98 9.43
CA THR A 62 -0.22 -20.77 10.33
C THR A 62 -1.66 -20.27 10.27
N ALA A 63 -2.62 -21.06 10.78
CA ALA A 63 -4.02 -20.61 10.86
C ALA A 63 -4.17 -19.30 11.66
N GLN A 64 -3.36 -19.12 12.72
CA GLN A 64 -3.35 -17.90 13.52
C GLN A 64 -2.75 -16.72 12.73
N GLN A 65 -1.58 -16.91 12.10
CA GLN A 65 -0.96 -15.86 11.27
C GLN A 65 -1.88 -15.43 10.12
N TYR A 66 -2.59 -16.36 9.50
CA TYR A 66 -3.59 -16.04 8.47
C TYR A 66 -4.70 -15.13 9.01
N HIS A 67 -5.29 -15.47 10.17
CA HIS A 67 -6.33 -14.64 10.78
C HIS A 67 -5.81 -13.26 11.18
N ASP A 68 -4.61 -13.18 11.75
CA ASP A 68 -4.01 -11.92 12.18
C ASP A 68 -3.66 -11.02 10.98
N ASN A 69 -3.12 -11.61 9.91
CA ASN A 69 -2.88 -10.91 8.65
C ASN A 69 -4.19 -10.34 8.09
N MET A 70 -5.26 -11.13 8.04
CA MET A 70 -6.56 -10.67 7.54
C MET A 70 -7.13 -9.51 8.38
N LEU A 71 -7.05 -9.61 9.71
CA LEU A 71 -7.54 -8.56 10.60
C LEU A 71 -6.80 -7.24 10.38
N GLU A 72 -5.47 -7.29 10.35
CA GLU A 72 -4.67 -6.08 10.26
C GLU A 72 -4.69 -5.43 8.88
N THR A 73 -4.62 -6.21 7.79
CA THR A 73 -4.60 -5.64 6.44
C THR A 73 -5.95 -5.01 6.11
N ASN A 74 -7.05 -5.63 6.53
CA ASN A 74 -8.38 -5.07 6.29
C ASN A 74 -8.59 -3.76 7.07
N ALA A 75 -8.18 -3.72 8.35
CA ALA A 75 -8.24 -2.50 9.14
C ALA A 75 -7.34 -1.40 8.53
N GLY A 76 -6.10 -1.75 8.16
CA GLY A 76 -5.15 -0.82 7.55
C GLY A 76 -5.62 -0.24 6.21
N PHE A 77 -6.24 -1.06 5.35
CA PHE A 77 -6.81 -0.56 4.09
C PHE A 77 -7.98 0.39 4.31
N MET A 78 -8.83 0.14 5.30
CA MET A 78 -9.91 1.07 5.64
C MET A 78 -9.36 2.41 6.14
N GLU A 79 -8.37 2.37 7.05
CA GLU A 79 -7.74 3.61 7.54
C GLU A 79 -7.00 4.36 6.44
N TYR A 80 -6.35 3.65 5.52
CA TYR A 80 -5.72 4.26 4.35
C TYR A 80 -6.74 5.03 3.49
N LEU A 81 -7.89 4.42 3.20
CA LEU A 81 -8.94 5.06 2.40
C LEU A 81 -9.57 6.26 3.12
N LEU A 82 -9.79 6.16 4.43
CA LEU A 82 -10.30 7.27 5.24
C LEU A 82 -9.30 8.42 5.26
N ALA A 83 -8.02 8.16 5.52
CA ALA A 83 -6.97 9.17 5.52
C ALA A 83 -6.82 9.84 4.13
N ALA A 84 -6.88 9.05 3.05
CA ALA A 84 -6.84 9.59 1.69
C ALA A 84 -8.04 10.50 1.39
N SER A 85 -9.24 10.14 1.89
CA SER A 85 -10.42 10.97 1.79
C SER A 85 -10.29 12.26 2.61
N GLU A 86 -9.75 12.19 3.82
CA GLU A 86 -9.58 13.34 4.71
C GLU A 86 -8.62 14.39 4.14
N ILE A 87 -7.56 13.96 3.45
CA ILE A 87 -6.58 14.86 2.84
C ILE A 87 -6.94 15.27 1.40
N GLY A 88 -8.07 14.79 0.87
CA GLY A 88 -8.59 15.22 -0.43
C GLY A 88 -7.83 14.70 -1.66
N VAL A 89 -7.16 13.54 -1.58
CA VAL A 89 -6.38 12.99 -2.73
C VAL A 89 -7.25 12.83 -4.00
N ALA A 90 -8.55 12.59 -3.85
CA ALA A 90 -9.48 12.42 -4.96
C ALA A 90 -10.06 13.73 -5.52
N GLU A 91 -9.89 14.87 -4.85
CA GLU A 91 -10.55 16.13 -5.23
C GLU A 91 -9.88 16.82 -6.42
N ASP A 92 -8.57 16.66 -6.57
CA ASP A 92 -7.80 17.19 -7.71
C ASP A 92 -8.20 16.53 -9.05
N ASP A 93 -8.67 15.28 -9.01
CA ASP A 93 -9.11 14.53 -10.21
C ASP A 93 -10.56 14.86 -10.62
N ILE A 94 -11.45 15.17 -9.66
CA ILE A 94 -12.86 15.51 -9.94
C ILE A 94 -12.97 16.83 -10.72
N GLN A 95 -12.06 17.79 -10.49
CA GLN A 95 -12.02 19.03 -11.24
C GLN A 95 -11.67 18.86 -12.73
N ASN A 96 -10.98 17.78 -13.09
CA ASN A 96 -10.64 17.46 -14.47
C ASN A 96 -11.71 16.60 -15.16
N TYR A 97 -12.44 15.77 -14.41
CA TYR A 97 -13.55 14.96 -14.95
C TYR A 97 -14.71 15.81 -15.49
N HIS A 98 -14.96 16.99 -14.93
CA HIS A 98 -16.00 17.90 -15.42
C HIS A 98 -15.57 18.82 -16.58
N LYS A 99 -14.33 18.69 -17.07
CA LYS A 99 -13.78 19.52 -18.17
C LYS A 99 -13.60 18.76 -19.50
N SER A 100 -13.90 17.46 -19.54
CA SER A 100 -13.93 16.62 -20.75
C SER A 100 -15.36 16.35 -21.21
#